data_AF-A0A0D2MSP6-F1
#
_entry.id   AF-A0A0D2MSP6-F1
#
_cell.length_a   1.000
_cell.length_b   1.000
_cell.length_c   1.000
_cell.angle_alpha   90.00
_cell.angle_beta   90.00
_cell.angle_gamma   90.00
#
_symmetry.space_group_name_H-M   'P 1'
#
loop_
_entity.id
_entity.type
_entity.pdbx_description
1 polymer ?
#
loop_
_entity_poly.entity_id
_entity_poly.type
_entity_poly.pdbx_seq_one_letter_code
_entity_poly.pdbx_strand_id
1 'polypeptide(L)'
;MEVAKASSSSSGGGGGGGSSSGSSKRPYDVVSVMAGINDLGRGNKTAGAVMAALQAVLTKAIAAATTAVVVISPWANRFVARGSDNEVQRLKLLAMLKQYVAAHSNSNADSWPRLLLDDAAEGPFNFWEQPEEQRRRYQDDELHLTAEGYDFLGGHVFGMLLDSGVVAALRCGVG
;
A
#
# COMPACT_ATOMS: atom_id res chain seq x y z
N MET A 1 -4.09 66.15 0.89
CA MET A 1 -3.13 67.25 0.70
C MET A 1 -1.74 66.69 0.90
N GLU A 2 -1.00 66.64 -0.21
CA GLU A 2 0.46 66.67 -0.41
C GLU A 2 1.25 67.37 0.73
N VAL A 3 2.53 67.13 1.05
CA VAL A 3 3.70 66.57 0.34
C VAL A 3 4.70 66.10 1.43
N ALA A 4 5.54 65.08 1.17
CA ALA A 4 6.99 65.18 1.37
C ALA A 4 7.70 63.94 0.79
N LYS A 5 8.51 64.18 -0.24
CA LYS A 5 9.44 63.24 -0.86
C LYS A 5 10.83 63.54 -0.32
N ALA A 6 11.58 62.54 0.11
CA ALA A 6 13.04 62.62 0.21
C ALA A 6 13.63 61.27 -0.17
N SER A 7 14.44 61.30 -1.23
CA SER A 7 15.25 60.21 -1.74
C SER A 7 16.63 60.22 -1.10
N SER A 8 17.15 59.04 -0.77
CA SER A 8 18.60 58.79 -0.80
C SER A 8 18.88 57.31 -1.02
N SER A 9 19.65 57.04 -2.05
CA SER A 9 20.25 55.76 -2.44
C SER A 9 21.34 55.31 -1.48
N SER A 10 21.44 54.00 -1.19
CA SER A 10 22.74 53.35 -1.01
C SER A 10 22.67 51.85 -1.25
N SER A 11 23.61 51.39 -2.05
CA SER A 11 23.99 50.03 -2.43
C SER A 11 24.42 49.12 -1.29
N GLY A 12 24.10 47.84 -1.41
CA GLY A 12 24.65 46.71 -0.64
C GLY A 12 23.61 45.59 -0.66
N GLY A 13 23.79 44.43 -1.28
CA GLY A 13 25.01 43.64 -1.40
C GLY A 13 24.77 42.35 -0.62
N GLY A 14 24.65 41.24 -1.34
CA GLY A 14 24.94 39.89 -0.83
C GLY A 14 23.93 39.26 0.14
N GLY A 15 23.31 38.18 -0.28
CA GLY A 15 22.59 37.29 0.63
C GLY A 15 21.54 36.43 -0.05
N GLY A 16 21.88 35.82 -1.17
CA GLY A 16 21.09 34.71 -1.72
C GLY A 16 21.15 33.53 -0.74
N GLY A 17 20.34 33.60 0.31
CA GLY A 17 20.01 32.46 1.15
C GLY A 17 19.12 31.54 0.33
N GLY A 18 19.73 30.73 -0.53
CA GLY A 18 19.09 29.59 -1.13
C GLY A 18 18.65 28.66 0.01
N SER A 19 17.42 28.84 0.48
CA SER A 19 16.70 27.81 1.20
C SER A 19 16.53 26.66 0.22
N SER A 20 17.51 25.77 0.19
CA SER A 20 17.30 24.40 -0.27
C SER A 20 16.25 23.84 0.68
N SER A 21 14.98 23.93 0.27
CA SER A 21 13.90 23.15 0.86
C SER A 21 14.29 21.70 0.65
N GLY A 22 15.02 21.13 1.61
CA GLY A 22 15.31 19.72 1.64
C GLY A 22 13.97 19.01 1.71
N SER A 23 13.45 18.59 0.55
CA SER A 23 12.34 17.67 0.54
C SER A 23 12.82 16.50 1.38
N SER A 24 12.15 16.25 2.50
CA SER A 24 12.47 15.10 3.34
C SER A 24 12.28 13.88 2.45
N LYS A 25 13.40 13.33 1.93
CA LYS A 25 13.37 12.18 1.05
C LYS A 25 12.63 11.09 1.80
N ARG A 26 11.56 10.57 1.21
CA ARG A 26 10.80 9.49 1.84
C ARG A 26 11.74 8.28 2.01
N PRO A 27 11.65 7.56 3.15
CA PRO A 27 12.65 6.56 3.53
C PRO A 27 12.62 5.29 2.69
N TYR A 28 11.51 5.00 2.01
CA TYR A 28 11.33 3.76 1.25
C TYR A 28 10.85 4.05 -0.16
N ASP A 29 11.26 3.19 -1.09
CA ASP A 29 10.73 3.27 -2.45
C ASP A 29 9.38 2.56 -2.60
N VAL A 30 9.27 1.41 -1.96
CA VAL A 30 8.07 0.58 -1.94
C VAL A 30 7.80 0.15 -0.50
N VAL A 31 6.54 0.21 -0.08
CA VAL A 31 6.07 -0.35 1.20
C VAL A 31 5.03 -1.43 0.90
N SER A 32 5.16 -2.60 1.51
CA SER A 32 4.13 -3.65 1.46
C SER A 32 3.39 -3.73 2.79
N VAL A 33 2.06 -3.83 2.73
CA VAL A 33 1.17 -3.95 3.89
C VAL A 33 0.37 -5.24 3.74
N MET A 34 0.63 -6.21 4.61
CA MET A 34 -0.10 -7.48 4.73
C MET A 34 -0.64 -7.61 6.15
N ALA A 35 -1.93 -7.38 6.34
CA ALA A 35 -2.54 -7.35 7.67
C ALA A 35 -4.05 -7.59 7.62
N GLY A 36 -4.63 -7.90 8.78
CA GLY A 36 -6.08 -8.00 8.99
C GLY A 36 -6.62 -9.42 9.15
N ILE A 37 -5.88 -10.45 8.74
CA ILE A 37 -6.41 -11.81 8.80
C ILE A 37 -6.64 -12.33 10.23
N ASN A 38 -5.72 -12.00 11.15
CA ASN A 38 -5.85 -12.35 12.56
C ASN A 38 -6.94 -11.52 13.25
N ASP A 39 -7.11 -10.26 12.85
CA ASP A 39 -8.17 -9.38 13.35
C ASP A 39 -9.56 -9.94 13.04
N LEU A 40 -9.76 -10.44 11.81
CA LEU A 40 -10.99 -11.07 11.38
C LEU A 40 -11.16 -12.45 12.01
N GLY A 41 -10.16 -13.32 11.87
CA GLY A 41 -10.25 -14.73 12.26
C GLY A 41 -10.27 -14.98 13.77
N ARG A 42 -9.24 -14.51 14.49
CA ARG A 42 -9.12 -14.70 15.94
C ARG A 42 -9.70 -13.53 16.74
N GLY A 43 -9.56 -12.32 16.21
CA GLY A 43 -10.02 -11.10 16.87
C GLY A 43 -11.52 -10.87 16.76
N ASN A 44 -12.22 -11.61 15.88
CA ASN A 44 -13.65 -11.44 15.57
C ASN A 44 -14.04 -9.98 15.32
N LYS A 45 -13.12 -9.19 14.75
CA LYS A 45 -13.37 -7.79 14.43
C LYS A 45 -14.22 -7.69 13.16
N THR A 46 -15.02 -6.65 13.07
CA THR A 46 -15.74 -6.33 11.84
C THR A 46 -14.80 -5.78 10.78
N ALA A 47 -15.17 -5.94 9.50
CA ALA A 47 -14.45 -5.35 8.38
C ALA A 47 -14.23 -3.84 8.55
N GLY A 48 -15.25 -3.11 9.05
CA GLY A 48 -15.14 -1.67 9.29
C GLY A 48 -14.11 -1.31 10.36
N ALA A 49 -14.05 -2.06 11.47
CA ALA A 49 -13.06 -1.84 12.51
C ALA A 49 -11.63 -2.12 12.01
N VAL A 50 -11.46 -3.18 11.22
CA VAL A 50 -10.16 -3.51 10.61
C VAL A 50 -9.77 -2.45 9.57
N MET A 51 -10.70 -2.02 8.71
CA MET A 51 -10.45 -0.99 7.71
C MET A 51 -10.04 0.34 8.35
N ALA A 52 -10.70 0.77 9.44
CA ALA A 52 -10.33 2.00 10.14
C ALA A 52 -8.88 1.95 10.66
N ALA A 53 -8.46 0.81 11.22
CA ALA A 53 -7.08 0.62 11.65
C ALA A 53 -6.11 0.56 10.46
N LEU A 54 -6.48 -0.14 9.38
CA LEU A 54 -5.68 -0.22 8.16
C LEU A 54 -5.51 1.14 7.49
N GLN A 55 -6.53 2.00 7.47
CA GLN A 55 -6.40 3.36 6.94
C GLN A 55 -5.29 4.13 7.64
N ALA A 56 -5.19 4.04 8.97
CA ALA A 56 -4.12 4.68 9.71
C ALA A 56 -2.73 4.12 9.35
N VAL A 57 -2.62 2.83 9.06
CA VAL A 57 -1.37 2.19 8.60
C VAL A 57 -1.04 2.62 7.16
N LEU A 58 -2.03 2.61 6.26
CA LEU A 58 -1.88 2.97 4.86
C LEU A 58 -1.48 4.44 4.72
N THR A 59 -2.08 5.36 5.49
CA THR A 59 -1.65 6.77 5.51
C THR A 59 -0.16 6.91 5.85
N LYS A 60 0.36 6.14 6.81
CA LYS A 60 1.79 6.14 7.14
C LYS A 60 2.64 5.53 6.03
N ALA A 61 2.20 4.41 5.45
CA ALA A 61 2.89 3.76 4.33
C ALA A 61 3.01 4.71 3.13
N ILE A 62 1.93 5.41 2.79
CA ILE A 62 1.86 6.39 1.72
C ILE A 62 2.82 7.56 1.98
N ALA A 63 2.85 8.08 3.20
CA ALA A 63 3.77 9.14 3.58
C ALA A 63 5.24 8.71 3.51
N ALA A 64 5.51 7.40 3.66
CA ALA A 64 6.85 6.84 3.72
C ALA A 64 7.36 6.26 2.38
N ALA A 65 6.48 6.01 1.41
CA ALA A 65 6.83 5.42 0.11
C ALA A 65 7.01 6.48 -0.99
N THR A 66 8.09 6.44 -1.76
CA THR A 66 8.26 7.31 -2.94
C THR A 66 7.43 6.81 -4.12
N THR A 67 7.40 5.50 -4.35
CA THR A 67 6.96 4.93 -5.64
C THR A 67 5.68 4.14 -5.52
N ALA A 68 5.59 3.20 -4.56
CA ALA A 68 4.40 2.36 -4.43
C ALA A 68 4.10 1.91 -2.98
N VAL A 69 2.82 1.69 -2.72
CA VAL A 69 2.32 0.91 -1.59
C VAL A 69 1.57 -0.30 -2.13
N VAL A 70 2.02 -1.50 -1.80
CA VAL A 70 1.33 -2.76 -2.13
C VAL A 70 0.52 -3.19 -0.92
N VAL A 71 -0.77 -3.43 -1.13
CA VAL A 71 -1.68 -3.96 -0.11
C VAL A 71 -1.99 -5.40 -0.45
N ILE A 72 -1.58 -6.33 0.42
CA ILE A 72 -1.89 -7.74 0.29
C ILE A 72 -3.14 -8.01 1.13
N SER A 73 -4.25 -8.29 0.45
CA SER A 73 -5.52 -8.52 1.12
C SER A 73 -5.51 -9.83 1.92
N PRO A 74 -6.28 -9.93 3.02
CA PRO A 74 -6.42 -11.19 3.75
C PRO A 74 -7.00 -12.30 2.85
N TRP A 75 -6.30 -13.42 2.75
CA TRP A 75 -6.78 -14.63 2.06
C TRP A 75 -7.66 -15.49 2.97
N ALA A 76 -8.53 -16.29 2.36
CA ALA A 76 -9.32 -17.29 3.08
C ALA A 76 -8.42 -18.41 3.63
N ASN A 77 -8.73 -18.90 4.82
CA ASN A 77 -7.94 -19.89 5.56
C ASN A 77 -8.80 -20.58 6.62
N ARG A 78 -8.20 -21.45 7.45
CA ARG A 78 -8.92 -22.19 8.51
C ARG A 78 -9.68 -21.33 9.54
N PHE A 79 -9.29 -20.07 9.77
CA PHE A 79 -10.01 -19.13 10.67
C PHE A 79 -11.11 -18.34 9.97
N VAL A 80 -11.19 -18.46 8.65
CA VAL A 80 -12.15 -17.76 7.80
C VAL A 80 -12.76 -18.79 6.85
N ALA A 81 -13.53 -19.71 7.40
CA ALA A 81 -14.13 -20.82 6.66
C ALA A 81 -15.22 -20.35 5.69
N ARG A 82 -15.42 -21.08 4.58
CA ARG A 82 -16.42 -20.76 3.56
C ARG A 82 -17.82 -20.66 4.18
N GLY A 83 -18.48 -19.52 3.95
CA GLY A 83 -19.82 -19.25 4.49
C GLY A 83 -19.88 -18.85 5.96
N SER A 84 -18.74 -18.75 6.66
CA SER A 84 -18.71 -18.22 8.03
C SER A 84 -18.93 -16.70 8.09
N ASP A 85 -19.32 -16.17 9.25
CA ASP A 85 -19.39 -14.73 9.48
C ASP A 85 -18.05 -14.04 9.23
N ASN A 86 -16.94 -14.69 9.59
CA ASN A 86 -15.60 -14.18 9.33
C ASN A 86 -15.32 -14.06 7.82
N GLU A 87 -15.80 -14.99 7.00
CA GLU A 87 -15.67 -14.91 5.54
C GLU A 87 -16.49 -13.76 4.96
N VAL A 88 -17.69 -13.54 5.50
CA VAL A 88 -18.49 -12.36 5.14
C VAL A 88 -17.73 -11.07 5.48
N GLN A 89 -17.07 -11.00 6.64
CA GLN A 89 -16.26 -9.83 7.00
C GLN A 89 -15.00 -9.70 6.12
N ARG A 90 -14.33 -10.81 5.77
CA ARG A 90 -13.16 -10.80 4.88
C ARG A 90 -13.52 -10.23 3.50
N LEU A 91 -14.61 -10.70 2.91
CA LEU A 91 -15.09 -10.20 1.60
C LEU A 91 -15.52 -8.73 1.68
N LYS A 92 -16.16 -8.30 2.77
CA LYS A 92 -16.47 -6.88 3.01
C LYS A 92 -15.20 -6.03 3.12
N LEU A 93 -14.20 -6.50 3.85
CA LEU A 93 -12.92 -5.79 3.98
C LEU A 93 -12.22 -5.68 2.63
N LEU A 94 -12.18 -6.76 1.83
CA LEU A 94 -11.63 -6.73 0.48
C LEU A 94 -12.36 -5.70 -0.40
N ALA A 95 -13.69 -5.65 -0.36
CA ALA A 95 -14.46 -4.64 -1.11
C ALA A 95 -14.11 -3.21 -0.67
N MET A 96 -13.93 -2.97 0.64
CA MET A 96 -13.49 -1.68 1.17
C MET A 96 -12.07 -1.32 0.71
N LEU A 97 -11.15 -2.29 0.67
CA LEU A 97 -9.80 -2.10 0.16
C LEU A 97 -9.80 -1.77 -1.33
N LYS A 98 -10.60 -2.47 -2.16
CA LYS A 98 -10.80 -2.16 -3.58
C LYS A 98 -11.28 -0.71 -3.76
N GLN A 99 -12.30 -0.31 -3.01
CA GLN A 99 -12.82 1.06 -3.04
C GLN A 99 -11.77 2.09 -2.61
N TYR A 100 -11.03 1.81 -1.53
CA TYR A 100 -9.97 2.68 -1.03
C TYR A 100 -8.86 2.87 -2.07
N VAL A 101 -8.35 1.78 -2.64
CA VAL A 101 -7.30 1.84 -3.67
C VAL A 101 -7.81 2.57 -4.91
N ALA A 102 -9.01 2.25 -5.41
CA ALA A 102 -9.58 2.94 -6.57
C ALA A 102 -9.77 4.45 -6.36
N ALA A 103 -10.21 4.87 -5.17
CA ALA A 103 -10.37 6.29 -4.85
C ALA A 103 -9.04 7.06 -4.85
N HIS A 104 -7.95 6.40 -4.45
CA HIS A 104 -6.63 7.02 -4.37
C HIS A 104 -5.84 6.92 -5.68
N SER A 105 -6.04 5.86 -6.48
CA SER A 105 -5.43 5.74 -7.81
C SER A 105 -5.91 6.82 -8.78
N ASN A 106 -7.12 7.36 -8.59
CA ASN A 106 -7.65 8.46 -9.40
C ASN A 106 -7.25 9.85 -8.90
N SER A 107 -6.58 9.96 -7.74
CA SER A 107 -6.28 11.25 -7.11
C SER A 107 -5.13 12.03 -7.75
N ASN A 108 -4.35 11.42 -8.66
CA ASN A 108 -3.42 12.05 -9.62
C ASN A 108 -2.57 13.22 -9.09
N ALA A 109 -2.23 13.24 -7.80
CA ALA A 109 -1.17 14.13 -7.35
C ALA A 109 0.15 13.44 -7.72
N ASP A 110 0.96 14.07 -8.58
CA ASP A 110 2.33 13.63 -8.94
C ASP A 110 3.25 13.38 -7.71
N SER A 111 2.76 13.70 -6.51
CA SER A 111 3.42 13.51 -5.22
C SER A 111 2.99 12.25 -4.45
N TRP A 112 2.04 11.44 -4.94
CA TRP A 112 1.56 10.23 -4.25
C TRP A 112 2.13 8.94 -4.84
N PRO A 113 2.50 7.95 -4.00
CA PRO A 113 2.91 6.64 -4.49
C PRO A 113 1.70 5.93 -5.12
N ARG A 114 1.97 5.01 -6.05
CA ARG A 114 0.94 4.12 -6.61
C ARG A 114 0.41 3.19 -5.54
N LEU A 115 -0.90 3.06 -5.40
CA LEU A 115 -1.51 2.04 -4.55
C LEU A 115 -1.87 0.83 -5.40
N LEU A 116 -1.34 -0.33 -5.03
CA LEU A 116 -1.60 -1.60 -5.68
C LEU A 116 -2.29 -2.52 -4.68
N LEU A 117 -3.31 -3.26 -5.14
CA LEU A 117 -4.01 -4.25 -4.34
C LEU A 117 -3.76 -5.64 -4.92
N ASP A 118 -3.20 -6.53 -4.12
CA ASP A 118 -3.28 -7.97 -4.37
C ASP A 118 -4.63 -8.47 -3.85
N ASP A 119 -5.48 -8.85 -4.79
CA ASP A 119 -6.79 -9.42 -4.50
C ASP A 119 -6.67 -10.93 -4.33
N ALA A 120 -6.53 -11.37 -3.09
CA ALA A 120 -6.40 -12.79 -2.78
C ALA A 120 -7.68 -13.59 -3.04
N ALA A 121 -8.83 -12.97 -3.34
CA ALA A 121 -10.06 -13.68 -3.69
C ALA A 121 -10.20 -13.92 -5.21
N GLU A 122 -9.51 -13.14 -6.05
CA GLU A 122 -9.53 -13.31 -7.51
C GLU A 122 -8.15 -13.69 -8.07
N GLY A 123 -7.12 -13.57 -7.25
CA GLY A 123 -5.73 -13.81 -7.58
C GLY A 123 -5.29 -15.25 -7.40
N PRO A 124 -3.98 -15.50 -7.59
CA PRO A 124 -3.43 -16.85 -7.58
C PRO A 124 -3.44 -17.49 -6.19
N PHE A 125 -3.76 -16.73 -5.14
CA PHE A 125 -3.96 -17.19 -3.75
C PHE A 125 -5.42 -17.44 -3.36
N ASN A 126 -6.34 -17.52 -4.33
CA ASN A 126 -7.72 -17.88 -4.03
C ASN A 126 -7.81 -19.32 -3.49
N PHE A 127 -7.82 -19.43 -2.16
CA PHE A 127 -7.87 -20.68 -1.42
C PHE A 127 -9.01 -21.61 -1.90
N TRP A 128 -10.20 -21.05 -2.17
CA TRP A 128 -11.38 -21.85 -2.47
C TRP A 128 -11.35 -22.47 -3.87
N GLU A 129 -10.70 -21.80 -4.82
CA GLU A 129 -10.60 -22.24 -6.21
C GLU A 129 -9.26 -22.93 -6.50
N GLN A 130 -8.26 -22.82 -5.61
CA GLN A 130 -7.00 -23.55 -5.73
C GLN A 130 -7.22 -25.07 -5.64
N PRO A 131 -6.58 -25.88 -6.52
CA PRO A 131 -6.54 -27.33 -6.36
C PRO A 131 -5.96 -27.75 -5.00
N GLU A 132 -6.45 -28.84 -4.43
CA GLU A 132 -6.01 -29.31 -3.10
C GLU A 132 -4.51 -29.59 -3.04
N GLU A 133 -3.94 -30.21 -4.08
CA GLU A 133 -2.50 -30.46 -4.18
C GLU A 133 -1.71 -29.15 -4.10
N GLN A 134 -2.16 -28.12 -4.81
CA GLN A 134 -1.52 -26.81 -4.78
C GLN A 134 -1.67 -26.13 -3.42
N ARG A 135 -2.84 -26.24 -2.78
CA ARG A 135 -3.02 -25.75 -1.40
C ARG A 135 -2.04 -26.41 -0.44
N ARG A 136 -1.88 -27.74 -0.50
CA ARG A 136 -0.93 -28.47 0.36
C ARG A 136 0.53 -28.09 0.11
N ARG A 137 0.86 -27.71 -1.12
CA ARG A 137 2.22 -27.21 -1.45
C ARG A 137 2.47 -25.82 -0.90
N TYR A 138 1.49 -24.92 -0.99
CA TYR A 138 1.67 -23.52 -0.61
C TYR A 138 1.31 -23.21 0.82
N GLN A 139 0.53 -24.05 1.51
CA GLN A 139 0.05 -23.79 2.86
C GLN A 139 0.43 -24.93 3.80
N ASP A 140 0.98 -24.56 4.95
CA ASP A 140 1.48 -25.50 5.95
C ASP A 140 0.35 -26.02 6.86
N ASP A 141 -0.41 -25.09 7.44
CA ASP A 141 -1.48 -25.39 8.41
C ASP A 141 -2.83 -24.79 8.00
N GLU A 142 -3.05 -24.63 6.70
CA GLU A 142 -4.21 -23.95 6.10
C GLU A 142 -4.38 -22.50 6.58
N LEU A 143 -3.33 -21.88 7.16
CA LEU A 143 -3.25 -20.45 7.50
C LEU A 143 -1.93 -19.85 7.00
N HIS A 144 -0.81 -20.44 7.41
CA HIS A 144 0.53 -20.00 7.11
C HIS A 144 1.00 -20.60 5.78
N LEU A 145 1.78 -19.83 5.04
CA LEU A 145 2.40 -20.30 3.81
C LEU A 145 3.62 -21.17 4.13
N THR A 146 3.88 -22.16 3.28
CA THR A 146 5.17 -22.85 3.23
C THR A 146 6.24 -21.93 2.64
N ALA A 147 7.51 -22.36 2.66
CA ALA A 147 8.57 -21.65 1.94
C ALA A 147 8.23 -21.47 0.45
N GLU A 148 7.72 -22.51 -0.21
CA GLU A 148 7.28 -22.44 -1.61
C GLU A 148 6.12 -21.44 -1.79
N GLY A 149 5.17 -21.42 -0.84
CA GLY A 149 4.08 -20.44 -0.87
C GLY A 149 4.55 -19.00 -0.72
N TYR A 150 5.55 -18.74 0.14
CA TYR A 150 6.16 -17.41 0.27
C TYR A 150 6.94 -17.00 -0.98
N ASP A 151 7.69 -17.91 -1.61
CA ASP A 151 8.38 -17.64 -2.87
C ASP A 151 7.38 -17.29 -3.98
N PHE A 152 6.28 -18.04 -4.05
CA PHE A 152 5.20 -17.77 -4.99
C PHE A 152 4.53 -16.40 -4.73
N LEU A 153 4.30 -16.04 -3.45
CA LEU A 153 3.73 -14.73 -3.08
C LEU A 153 4.68 -13.59 -3.45
N GLY A 154 5.97 -13.75 -3.15
CA GLY A 154 7.01 -12.79 -3.50
C GLY A 154 7.10 -12.58 -5.01
N GLY A 155 7.09 -13.67 -5.79
CA GLY A 155 7.07 -13.63 -7.25
C GLY A 155 5.82 -12.92 -7.80
N HIS A 156 4.65 -13.21 -7.23
CA HIS A 156 3.39 -12.56 -7.61
C HIS A 156 3.42 -11.05 -7.35
N VAL A 157 3.80 -10.63 -6.13
CA VAL A 157 3.93 -9.22 -5.76
C VAL A 157 4.95 -8.51 -6.65
N PHE A 158 6.08 -9.16 -6.95
CA PHE A 158 7.07 -8.61 -7.87
C PHE A 158 6.51 -8.44 -9.29
N GLY A 159 5.75 -9.42 -9.79
CA GLY A 159 5.04 -9.33 -11.06
C GLY A 159 4.10 -8.13 -11.11
N MET A 160 3.30 -7.90 -10.07
CA MET A 160 2.44 -6.72 -9.97
C MET A 160 3.21 -5.40 -10.03
N LEU A 161 4.37 -5.33 -9.37
CA LEU A 161 5.25 -4.15 -9.41
C LEU A 161 5.87 -3.95 -10.81
N LEU A 162 6.17 -5.04 -11.52
CA LEU A 162 6.66 -4.99 -12.88
C LEU A 162 5.57 -4.48 -13.84
N ASP A 163 4.38 -5.09 -13.81
CA ASP A 163 3.27 -4.80 -14.71
C ASP A 163 2.70 -3.40 -14.50
N SER A 164 2.73 -2.91 -13.25
CA SER A 164 2.36 -1.54 -12.93
C SER A 164 3.42 -0.52 -13.32
N GLY A 165 4.59 -0.92 -13.85
CA GLY A 165 5.69 -0.04 -14.24
C GLY A 165 6.50 0.54 -13.08
N VAL A 166 6.28 0.08 -11.84
CA VAL A 166 7.02 0.54 -10.65
C VAL A 166 8.49 0.17 -10.76
N VAL A 167 8.82 -1.05 -11.17
CA VAL A 167 10.22 -1.51 -11.31
C VAL A 167 11.00 -0.64 -12.31
N ALA A 168 10.37 -0.18 -13.39
CA ALA A 168 10.98 0.73 -14.35
C ALA A 168 11.27 2.10 -13.72
N ALA A 169 10.34 2.64 -12.93
CA ALA A 169 10.50 3.91 -12.23
C ALA A 169 11.67 3.89 -11.24
N LEU A 170 11.87 2.78 -10.52
CA LEU A 170 13.01 2.61 -9.60
C LEU A 170 14.36 2.64 -10.32
N ARG A 171 14.45 2.09 -11.54
CA ARG A 171 15.69 2.06 -12.32
C ARG A 171 16.07 3.42 -12.89
N CYS A 172 15.09 4.27 -13.21
CA CYS A 172 15.31 5.61 -13.73
C CYS A 172 15.62 6.65 -12.64
N GLY A 173 15.43 6.32 -11.36
CA GLY A 173 15.71 7.18 -10.21
C GLY A 173 17.16 7.15 -9.70
N VAL A 174 18.06 6.44 -10.40
CA VAL A 174 19.51 6.47 -10.13
C VAL A 174 20.12 7.61 -10.94
N GLY A 175 19.93 8.85 -10.47
CA GLY A 175 20.52 10.07 -11.00
C GLY A 175 21.00 10.96 -9.87
#